data_AF-A0A380T8R6-F1
#
_entry.id   AF-A0A380T8R6-F1
#
_cell.length_a   1.000
_cell.length_b   1.000
_cell.length_c   1.000
_cell.angle_alpha   90.00
_cell.angle_beta   90.00
_cell.angle_gamma   90.00
#
_symmetry.space_group_name_H-M   'P 1'
#
loop_
_entity.id
_entity.type
_entity.pdbx_description
1 polymer ?
#
loop_
_entity_poly.entity_id
_entity_poly.type
_entity_poly.pdbx_seq_one_letter_code
_entity_poly.pdbx_strand_id
1 'polypeptide(L)'
;MLLTASIGLGSAAALLCAGYLLGSHRGVSAREKLREQGLRQTYELQNLRSLVTREDDRAESKALREALGRMSEALMRQGDALQRIVEPLLHRDTEVESLRTMVQQVLKPLAHREQLAFDLSNLPVPVGQRSELTNLLDRIADAGHFETVVLVNDEGLPLAASTRARDLERLAALSSLLVVFAERLSRNDAPAPLSIVMHDETNTEALCRLFTVGEQRLLLVAVAMGLPLTPTALDAALPKVSSILAT
;
A
#
# COMPACT_ATOMS: atom_id res chain seq x y z
N MET A 1 -0.28 13.57 26.32
CA MET A 1 -0.22 12.70 25.13
C MET A 1 0.92 11.67 25.13
N LEU A 2 2.04 11.89 25.83
CA LEU A 2 3.12 10.89 25.91
C LEU A 2 2.78 9.63 26.75
N LEU A 3 1.83 9.73 27.70
CA LEU A 3 1.41 8.61 28.56
C LEU A 3 0.48 7.60 27.89
N THR A 4 -0.26 7.99 26.85
CA THR A 4 -1.16 7.07 26.13
C THR A 4 -0.41 6.26 25.07
N ALA A 5 0.70 6.79 24.54
CA ALA A 5 1.54 6.10 23.57
C ALA A 5 2.35 4.94 24.19
N SER A 6 2.80 5.07 25.44
CA SER A 6 3.53 4.01 26.14
C SER A 6 2.65 2.82 26.52
N ILE A 7 1.37 3.06 26.83
CA ILE A 7 0.40 2.00 27.16
C ILE A 7 0.04 1.16 25.92
N GLY A 8 -0.08 1.80 24.74
CA GLY A 8 -0.36 1.11 23.48
C GLY A 8 0.79 0.22 23.00
N LEU A 9 2.05 0.66 23.20
CA LEU A 9 3.21 -0.15 22.82
C LEU A 9 3.36 -1.40 23.70
N GLY A 10 3.05 -1.27 25.00
CA GLY A 10 3.11 -2.39 25.95
C GLY A 10 2.08 -3.49 25.66
N SER A 11 0.86 -3.13 25.26
CA SER A 11 -0.20 -4.11 24.96
C SER A 11 0.08 -4.90 23.68
N ALA A 12 0.64 -4.24 22.65
CA ALA A 12 1.04 -4.91 21.41
C ALA A 12 2.16 -5.95 21.63
N ALA A 13 3.17 -5.60 22.45
CA ALA A 13 4.23 -6.54 22.81
C ALA A 13 3.71 -7.73 23.61
N ALA A 14 2.77 -7.50 24.55
CA ALA A 14 2.15 -8.57 25.34
C ALA A 14 1.34 -9.55 24.47
N LEU A 15 0.59 -9.04 23.48
CA LEU A 15 -0.19 -9.89 22.55
C LEU A 15 0.71 -10.73 21.64
N LEU A 16 1.83 -10.17 21.17
CA LEU A 16 2.82 -10.91 20.37
C LEU A 16 3.49 -12.03 21.18
N CYS A 17 3.90 -11.75 22.42
CA CYS A 17 4.48 -12.76 23.31
C CYS A 17 3.47 -13.86 23.68
N ALA A 18 2.21 -13.50 23.95
CA ALA A 18 1.16 -14.47 24.26
C ALA A 18 0.84 -15.38 23.06
N GLY A 19 0.78 -14.82 21.84
CA GLY A 19 0.59 -15.59 20.62
C GLY A 19 1.72 -16.57 20.35
N TYR A 20 2.97 -16.15 20.55
CA TYR A 20 4.15 -17.00 20.36
C TYR A 20 4.22 -18.16 21.36
N LEU A 21 3.88 -17.92 22.63
CA LEU A 21 3.80 -18.95 23.66
C LEU A 21 2.68 -19.96 23.42
N LEU A 22 1.49 -19.51 22.98
CA LEU A 22 0.40 -20.41 22.64
C LEU A 22 0.71 -21.27 21.39
N GLY A 23 1.40 -20.68 20.40
CA GLY A 23 1.80 -21.36 19.18
C GLY A 23 2.84 -22.45 19.41
N SER A 24 3.87 -22.17 20.22
CA SER A 24 4.93 -23.14 20.51
C SER A 24 4.41 -24.34 21.29
N HIS A 25 3.50 -24.12 22.25
CA HIS A 25 2.92 -25.20 23.04
C HIS A 25 2.00 -26.12 22.21
N ARG A 26 1.24 -25.55 21.26
CA ARG A 26 0.40 -26.36 20.34
C ARG A 26 1.24 -27.13 19.31
N GLY A 27 2.35 -26.54 18.85
CA GLY A 27 3.27 -27.19 17.92
C GLY A 27 3.98 -28.41 18.52
N VAL A 28 4.42 -28.32 19.78
CA VAL A 28 5.05 -29.45 20.49
C VAL A 28 4.06 -30.58 20.71
N SER A 29 2.83 -30.30 21.19
CA SER A 29 1.82 -31.35 21.39
C SER A 29 1.38 -32.03 20.08
N ALA A 30 1.37 -31.32 18.95
CA ALA A 30 1.08 -31.92 17.65
C ALA A 30 2.21 -32.84 17.17
N ARG A 31 3.48 -32.45 17.39
CA ARG A 31 4.65 -33.26 17.05
C ARG A 31 4.76 -34.51 17.93
N GLU A 32 4.44 -34.41 19.21
CA GLU A 32 4.44 -35.56 20.13
C GLU A 32 3.39 -36.60 19.71
N LYS A 33 2.17 -36.17 19.35
CA LYS A 33 1.11 -37.07 18.86
C LYS A 33 1.49 -37.79 17.56
N LEU A 34 2.15 -37.08 16.63
CA LEU A 34 2.66 -37.69 15.41
C LEU A 34 3.80 -38.67 15.68
N ARG A 35 4.65 -38.39 16.68
CA ARG A 35 5.74 -39.29 17.09
C ARG A 35 5.20 -40.57 17.74
N GLU A 36 4.18 -40.46 18.58
CA GLU A 36 3.49 -41.62 19.16
C GLU A 36 2.77 -42.47 18.11
N GLN A 37 2.10 -41.84 17.15
CA GLN A 37 1.45 -42.56 16.03
C GLN A 37 2.47 -43.27 15.15
N GLY A 38 3.59 -42.61 14.83
CA GLY A 38 4.68 -43.23 14.06
C GLY A 38 5.29 -44.43 14.79
N LEU A 39 5.51 -44.31 16.11
CA LEU A 39 6.02 -45.41 16.91
C LEU A 39 5.04 -46.59 16.94
N ARG A 40 3.74 -46.34 17.13
CA ARG A 40 2.72 -47.42 17.11
C ARG A 40 2.66 -48.14 15.77
N GLN A 41 2.72 -47.41 14.65
CA GLN A 41 2.77 -48.01 13.32
C GLN A 41 4.03 -48.85 13.11
N THR A 42 5.20 -48.39 13.61
CA THR A 42 6.43 -49.19 13.50
C THR A 42 6.38 -50.46 14.36
N TYR A 43 5.76 -50.41 15.54
CA TYR A 43 5.54 -51.59 16.37
C TYR A 43 4.55 -52.57 15.73
N GLU A 44 3.46 -52.10 15.16
CA GLU A 44 2.50 -52.95 14.44
C GLU A 44 3.15 -53.61 13.21
N LEU A 45 3.97 -52.88 12.45
CA LEU A 45 4.71 -53.42 11.31
C LEU A 45 5.76 -54.45 11.74
N GLN A 46 6.45 -54.23 12.86
CA GLN A 46 7.37 -55.23 13.41
C GLN A 46 6.63 -56.47 13.92
N ASN A 47 5.48 -56.29 14.56
CA ASN A 47 4.68 -57.40 15.09
C ASN A 47 4.11 -58.25 13.95
N LEU A 48 3.54 -57.61 12.91
CA LEU A 48 3.09 -58.26 11.68
C LEU A 48 4.23 -58.97 10.95
N ARG A 49 5.40 -58.34 10.86
CA ARG A 49 6.59 -58.96 10.24
C ARG A 49 7.08 -60.19 11.01
N SER A 50 6.96 -60.18 12.34
CA SER A 50 7.37 -61.31 13.19
C SER A 50 6.42 -62.51 13.10
N LEU A 51 5.13 -62.25 12.84
CA LEU A 51 4.13 -63.28 12.58
C LEU A 51 4.33 -63.93 11.19
N VAL A 52 4.74 -63.14 10.19
CA VAL A 52 5.02 -63.60 8.82
C VAL A 52 6.29 -64.48 8.73
N THR A 53 7.19 -64.41 9.72
CA THR A 53 8.43 -65.22 9.73
C THR A 53 8.26 -66.66 10.25
N ARG A 54 7.05 -67.12 10.59
CA ARG A 54 6.88 -68.43 11.27
C ARG A 54 5.89 -69.44 10.68
N GLU A 55 5.17 -69.16 9.59
CA GLU A 55 4.40 -70.18 8.88
C GLU A 55 4.43 -70.03 7.34
N ASP A 56 4.76 -71.14 6.68
CA ASP A 56 4.35 -71.60 5.35
C ASP A 56 4.70 -70.80 4.06
N ASP A 57 5.92 -71.06 3.56
CA ASP A 57 6.75 -70.15 2.77
C ASP A 57 6.56 -70.15 1.23
N ARG A 58 5.42 -70.56 0.66
CA ARG A 58 5.23 -70.48 -0.82
C ARG A 58 3.86 -70.07 -1.32
N ALA A 59 2.77 -70.47 -0.67
CA ALA A 59 1.42 -70.10 -1.10
C ALA A 59 1.03 -68.68 -0.63
N GLU A 60 1.39 -68.33 0.60
CA GLU A 60 1.05 -67.03 1.20
C GLU A 60 1.87 -65.87 0.62
N SER A 61 3.13 -66.13 0.22
CA SER A 61 3.96 -65.17 -0.52
C SER A 61 3.34 -64.71 -1.85
N LYS A 62 2.54 -65.56 -2.51
CA LYS A 62 1.83 -65.19 -3.73
C LYS A 62 0.59 -64.33 -3.41
N ALA A 63 -0.18 -64.75 -2.40
CA ALA A 63 -1.36 -64.00 -1.94
C ALA A 63 -0.98 -62.61 -1.38
N LEU A 64 0.13 -62.50 -0.65
CA LEU A 64 0.66 -61.25 -0.12
C LEU A 64 1.16 -60.33 -1.24
N ARG A 65 1.83 -60.87 -2.28
CA ARG A 65 2.21 -60.09 -3.46
C ARG A 65 1.00 -59.58 -4.24
N GLU A 66 -0.05 -60.38 -4.37
CA GLU A 66 -1.31 -59.95 -4.98
C GLU A 66 -2.06 -58.92 -4.12
N ALA A 67 -2.01 -59.05 -2.80
CA ALA A 67 -2.58 -58.05 -1.87
C ALA A 67 -1.79 -56.73 -1.93
N LEU A 68 -0.46 -56.78 -1.94
CA LEU A 68 0.42 -55.61 -2.10
C LEU A 68 0.25 -54.97 -3.48
N GLY A 69 0.07 -55.76 -4.54
CA GLY A 69 -0.25 -55.26 -5.88
C GLY A 69 -1.58 -54.50 -5.91
N ARG A 70 -2.63 -55.08 -5.31
CA ARG A 70 -3.95 -54.43 -5.18
C ARG A 70 -3.89 -53.16 -4.32
N MET A 71 -3.14 -53.18 -3.22
CA MET A 71 -2.95 -51.99 -2.39
C MET A 71 -2.14 -50.91 -3.09
N SER A 72 -1.09 -51.27 -3.83
CA SER A 72 -0.30 -50.33 -4.61
C SER A 72 -1.15 -49.69 -5.72
N GLU A 73 -2.00 -50.47 -6.37
CA GLU A 73 -2.92 -49.98 -7.39
C GLU A 73 -4.00 -49.07 -6.79
N ALA A 74 -4.53 -49.41 -5.62
CA ALA A 74 -5.47 -48.58 -4.88
C ALA A 74 -4.83 -47.24 -4.45
N LEU A 75 -3.58 -47.26 -3.98
CA LEU A 75 -2.83 -46.06 -3.61
C LEU A 75 -2.53 -45.17 -4.82
N MET A 76 -2.18 -45.75 -5.98
CA MET A 76 -2.02 -44.96 -7.21
C MET A 76 -3.33 -44.29 -7.63
N ARG A 77 -4.44 -45.04 -7.63
CA ARG A 77 -5.77 -44.47 -7.96
C ARG A 77 -6.18 -43.36 -6.98
N GLN A 78 -5.82 -43.50 -5.71
CA GLN A 78 -6.06 -42.46 -4.71
C GLN A 78 -5.16 -41.23 -4.94
N GLY A 79 -3.91 -41.44 -5.33
CA GLY A 79 -2.99 -40.37 -5.75
C GLY A 79 -3.52 -39.58 -6.94
N ASP A 80 -4.00 -40.27 -7.99
CA ASP A 80 -4.59 -39.64 -9.17
C ASP A 80 -5.86 -38.84 -8.82
N ALA A 81 -6.71 -39.39 -7.93
CA ALA A 81 -7.91 -38.70 -7.48
C ALA A 81 -7.58 -37.43 -6.69
N LEU A 82 -6.57 -37.48 -5.82
CA LEU A 82 -6.09 -36.30 -5.09
C LEU A 82 -5.49 -35.27 -6.04
N GLN A 83 -4.70 -35.70 -7.03
CA GLN A 83 -4.10 -34.80 -8.02
C GLN A 83 -5.18 -34.05 -8.80
N ARG A 84 -6.24 -34.73 -9.24
CA ARG A 84 -7.40 -34.10 -9.91
C ARG A 84 -8.18 -33.11 -9.04
N ILE A 85 -8.11 -33.24 -7.71
CA ILE A 85 -8.77 -32.31 -6.77
C ILE A 85 -7.86 -31.12 -6.45
N VAL A 86 -6.55 -31.34 -6.30
CA VAL A 86 -5.57 -30.31 -5.95
C VAL A 86 -5.30 -29.36 -7.12
N GLU A 87 -5.23 -29.87 -8.34
CA GLU A 87 -4.93 -29.09 -9.54
C GLU A 87 -5.90 -27.91 -9.80
N PRO A 88 -7.24 -28.08 -9.73
CA PRO A 88 -8.17 -26.95 -9.86
C PRO A 88 -8.11 -25.97 -8.68
N LEU A 89 -7.73 -26.42 -7.48
CA LEU A 89 -7.59 -25.53 -6.31
C LEU A 89 -6.35 -24.63 -6.44
N LEU A 90 -5.23 -25.17 -6.92
CA LEU A 90 -4.02 -24.39 -7.19
C LEU A 90 -4.27 -23.30 -8.25
N HIS A 91 -4.97 -23.64 -9.33
CA HIS A 91 -5.35 -22.66 -10.35
C HIS A 91 -6.23 -21.56 -9.77
N ARG A 92 -7.22 -21.91 -8.94
CA ARG A 92 -8.10 -20.93 -8.28
C ARG A 92 -7.33 -19.99 -7.35
N ASP A 93 -6.37 -20.49 -6.59
CA ASP A 93 -5.53 -19.65 -5.72
C ASP A 93 -4.67 -18.67 -6.53
N THR A 94 -4.10 -19.12 -7.65
CA THR A 94 -3.34 -18.23 -8.55
C THR A 94 -4.20 -17.16 -9.19
N GLU A 95 -5.43 -17.49 -9.60
CA GLU A 95 -6.39 -16.53 -10.15
C GLU A 95 -6.79 -15.48 -9.10
N VAL A 96 -7.08 -15.91 -7.88
CA VAL A 96 -7.44 -15.01 -6.77
C VAL A 96 -6.30 -14.04 -6.44
N GLU A 97 -5.05 -14.52 -6.37
CA GLU A 97 -3.91 -13.63 -6.14
C GLU A 97 -3.67 -12.68 -7.31
N SER A 98 -3.87 -13.13 -8.55
CA SER A 98 -3.76 -12.25 -9.72
C SER A 98 -4.81 -11.14 -9.71
N LEU A 99 -6.07 -11.47 -9.37
CA LEU A 99 -7.16 -10.52 -9.24
C LEU A 99 -6.89 -9.54 -8.10
N ARG A 100 -6.45 -10.05 -6.94
CA ARG A 100 -6.07 -9.22 -5.79
C ARG A 100 -4.97 -8.23 -6.16
N THR A 101 -3.96 -8.69 -6.90
CA THR A 101 -2.86 -7.84 -7.38
C THR A 101 -3.38 -6.77 -8.35
N MET A 102 -4.23 -7.13 -9.30
CA MET A 102 -4.82 -6.18 -10.25
C MET A 102 -5.70 -5.15 -9.54
N VAL A 103 -6.56 -5.59 -8.61
CA VAL A 103 -7.39 -4.71 -7.79
C VAL A 103 -6.51 -3.77 -6.96
N GLN A 104 -5.44 -4.27 -6.34
CA GLN A 104 -4.51 -3.44 -5.58
C GLN A 104 -3.80 -2.42 -6.48
N GLN A 105 -3.38 -2.79 -7.68
CA GLN A 105 -2.75 -1.87 -8.63
C GLN A 105 -3.70 -0.75 -9.06
N VAL A 106 -4.98 -1.05 -9.27
CA VAL A 106 -6.00 -0.05 -9.64
C VAL A 106 -6.42 0.81 -8.45
N LEU A 107 -6.57 0.22 -7.26
CA LEU A 107 -7.06 0.93 -6.07
C LEU A 107 -5.97 1.76 -5.39
N LYS A 108 -4.70 1.35 -5.43
CA LYS A 108 -3.61 2.07 -4.78
C LYS A 108 -3.53 3.57 -5.16
N PRO A 109 -3.56 3.97 -6.46
CA PRO A 109 -3.55 5.38 -6.81
C PRO A 109 -4.82 6.12 -6.37
N LEU A 110 -5.98 5.45 -6.38
CA LEU A 110 -7.25 6.06 -5.95
C LEU A 110 -7.28 6.28 -4.44
N ALA A 111 -6.90 5.28 -3.66
CA ALA A 111 -6.79 5.36 -2.21
C ALA A 111 -5.78 6.44 -1.79
N HIS A 112 -4.66 6.53 -2.51
CA HIS A 112 -3.68 7.59 -2.27
C HIS A 112 -4.26 8.98 -2.55
N ARG A 113 -4.99 9.16 -3.65
CA ARG A 113 -5.66 10.43 -3.98
C ARG A 113 -6.67 10.84 -2.91
N GLU A 114 -7.49 9.91 -2.44
CA GLU A 114 -8.48 10.17 -1.39
C GLU A 114 -7.81 10.50 -0.06
N GLN A 115 -6.75 9.77 0.30
CA GLN A 115 -5.97 10.02 1.51
C GLN A 115 -5.33 11.42 1.47
N LEU A 116 -4.72 11.80 0.35
CA LEU A 116 -4.13 13.12 0.17
C LEU A 116 -5.18 14.23 0.33
N ALA A 117 -6.32 14.11 -0.36
CA ALA A 117 -7.40 15.09 -0.25
C ALA A 117 -7.92 15.19 1.19
N PHE A 118 -8.06 14.05 1.88
CA PHE A 118 -8.45 14.00 3.28
C PHE A 118 -7.42 14.70 4.19
N ASP A 119 -6.14 14.38 4.06
CA ASP A 119 -5.08 14.96 4.89
C ASP A 119 -4.98 16.48 4.68
N LEU A 120 -5.04 16.94 3.43
CA LEU A 120 -5.06 18.37 3.10
C LEU A 120 -6.29 19.08 3.66
N SER A 121 -7.48 18.44 3.61
CA SER A 121 -8.71 19.01 4.16
C SER A 121 -8.70 19.13 5.68
N ASN A 122 -7.99 18.23 6.37
CA ASN A 122 -7.89 18.18 7.83
C ASN A 122 -6.71 18.97 8.40
N LEU A 123 -5.91 19.64 7.56
CA LEU A 123 -4.83 20.48 8.05
C LEU A 123 -5.36 21.52 9.05
N PRO A 124 -4.75 21.67 10.23
CA PRO A 124 -5.18 22.69 11.19
C PRO A 124 -4.97 24.06 10.56
N VAL A 125 -6.02 24.88 10.53
CA VAL A 125 -5.95 26.28 10.08
C VAL A 125 -5.28 27.08 11.20
N PRO A 126 -4.08 27.63 10.98
CA PRO A 126 -3.46 28.55 11.94
C PRO A 126 -4.31 29.85 12.03
N VAL A 127 -4.26 30.56 13.16
CA VAL A 127 -5.09 31.75 13.42
C VAL A 127 -4.20 32.97 13.72
N GLY A 128 -3.92 33.82 12.72
CA GLY A 128 -3.00 34.97 12.84
C GLY A 128 -2.01 35.21 11.66
N GLN A 129 -0.99 36.06 11.88
CA GLN A 129 -0.11 36.73 10.89
C GLN A 129 0.64 35.88 9.84
N ARG A 130 1.23 36.54 8.82
CA ARG A 130 2.05 35.99 7.70
C ARG A 130 2.97 34.78 7.97
N SER A 131 3.53 34.60 9.17
CA SER A 131 4.32 33.40 9.53
C SER A 131 3.50 32.11 9.44
N GLU A 132 2.17 32.22 9.50
CA GLU A 132 1.23 31.13 9.36
C GLU A 132 1.11 30.59 7.96
N LEU A 133 1.35 31.42 6.95
CA LEU A 133 1.30 30.99 5.56
C LEU A 133 2.44 30.01 5.29
N THR A 134 3.68 30.35 5.67
CA THR A 134 4.83 29.43 5.59
C THR A 134 4.58 28.13 6.34
N ASN A 135 4.05 28.21 7.58
CA ASN A 135 3.71 27.03 8.36
C ASN A 135 2.63 26.16 7.69
N LEU A 136 1.62 26.78 7.06
CA LEU A 136 0.60 26.05 6.30
C LEU A 136 1.22 25.38 5.06
N LEU A 137 2.08 26.07 4.32
CA LEU A 137 2.76 25.49 3.16
C LEU A 137 3.68 24.33 3.55
N ASP A 138 4.34 24.41 4.70
CA ASP A 138 5.11 23.29 5.26
C ASP A 138 4.21 22.08 5.56
N ARG A 139 3.04 22.31 6.17
CA ARG A 139 2.06 21.25 6.43
C ARG A 139 1.50 20.63 5.16
N ILE A 140 1.24 21.44 4.13
CA ILE A 140 0.84 20.96 2.80
C ILE A 140 1.97 20.11 2.21
N ALA A 141 3.22 20.56 2.31
CA ALA A 141 4.38 19.81 1.84
C ALA A 141 4.51 18.46 2.56
N ASP A 142 4.35 18.43 3.88
CA ASP A 142 4.39 17.21 4.67
C ASP A 142 3.25 16.24 4.32
N ALA A 143 2.01 16.72 4.27
CA ALA A 143 0.83 15.91 3.98
C ALA A 143 0.85 15.34 2.55
N GLY A 144 1.34 16.12 1.59
CA GLY A 144 1.46 15.71 0.19
C GLY A 144 2.76 15.04 -0.18
N HIS A 145 3.70 14.90 0.76
CA HIS A 145 5.08 14.49 0.48
C HIS A 145 5.73 15.29 -0.66
N PHE A 146 5.41 16.58 -0.75
CA PHE A 146 5.98 17.48 -1.74
C PHE A 146 7.38 17.91 -1.32
N GLU A 147 8.32 17.93 -2.26
CA GLU A 147 9.66 18.48 -2.05
C GLU A 147 9.59 20.00 -1.88
N THR A 148 8.76 20.66 -2.70
CA THR A 148 8.61 22.10 -2.70
C THR A 148 7.14 22.47 -2.81
N VAL A 149 6.70 23.42 -1.98
CA VAL A 149 5.40 24.10 -2.14
C VAL A 149 5.64 25.60 -2.09
N VAL A 150 5.21 26.32 -3.12
CA VAL A 150 5.38 27.77 -3.21
C VAL A 150 4.09 28.44 -3.67
N LEU A 151 3.78 29.55 -3.04
CA LEU A 151 2.70 30.44 -3.45
C LEU A 151 3.30 31.63 -4.19
N VAL A 152 2.84 31.84 -5.42
CA VAL A 152 3.32 32.89 -6.33
C VAL A 152 2.14 33.77 -6.74
N ASN A 153 2.36 35.07 -6.92
CA ASN A 153 1.36 35.95 -7.54
C ASN A 153 1.41 35.85 -9.08
N ASP A 154 0.51 36.59 -9.74
CA ASP A 154 0.43 36.71 -11.20
C ASP A 154 1.66 37.39 -11.84
N GLU A 155 2.38 38.21 -11.09
CA GLU A 155 3.65 38.83 -11.53
C GLU A 155 4.85 37.85 -11.47
N GLY A 156 4.69 36.65 -10.92
CA GLY A 156 5.77 35.69 -10.75
C GLY A 156 6.66 35.96 -9.53
N LEU A 157 6.16 36.67 -8.52
CA LEU A 157 6.83 36.90 -7.25
C LEU A 157 6.37 35.87 -6.20
N PRO A 158 7.31 35.19 -5.51
CA PRO A 158 6.94 34.26 -4.44
C PRO A 158 6.45 35.04 -3.22
N LEU A 159 5.20 34.80 -2.82
CA LEU A 159 4.59 35.38 -1.63
C LEU A 159 4.99 34.62 -0.36
N ALA A 160 5.08 33.29 -0.47
CA ALA A 160 5.54 32.40 0.59
C ALA A 160 5.96 31.06 -0.02
N ALA A 161 6.83 30.34 0.69
CA ALA A 161 7.23 28.99 0.33
C ALA A 161 7.32 28.11 1.58
N SER A 162 7.26 26.79 1.39
CA SER A 162 7.66 25.84 2.42
C SER A 162 9.14 26.00 2.74
N THR A 163 9.53 25.74 3.99
CA THR A 163 10.89 25.93 4.51
C THR A 163 11.92 25.05 3.79
N ARG A 164 11.49 23.91 3.25
CA ARG A 164 12.32 22.98 2.48
C ARG A 164 12.33 23.24 0.98
N ALA A 165 11.63 24.27 0.53
CA ALA A 165 11.52 24.58 -0.89
C ALA A 165 12.89 24.85 -1.52
N ARG A 166 13.08 24.32 -2.73
CA ARG A 166 14.26 24.52 -3.56
C ARG A 166 13.86 25.22 -4.86
N ASP A 167 14.85 25.78 -5.55
CA ASP A 167 14.69 26.38 -6.88
C ASP A 167 13.56 27.42 -6.99
N LEU A 168 13.33 28.18 -5.91
CA LEU A 168 12.24 29.15 -5.80
C LEU A 168 12.23 30.18 -6.92
N GLU A 169 13.40 30.70 -7.29
CA GLU A 169 13.54 31.68 -8.38
C GLU A 169 13.11 31.08 -9.72
N ARG A 170 13.50 29.82 -10.00
CA ARG A 170 13.13 29.11 -11.22
C ARG A 170 11.63 28.84 -11.26
N LEU A 171 11.05 28.36 -10.16
CA LEU A 171 9.62 28.08 -10.07
C LEU A 171 8.80 29.37 -10.20
N ALA A 172 9.22 30.45 -9.56
CA ALA A 172 8.59 31.76 -9.64
C ALA A 172 8.63 32.33 -11.07
N ALA A 173 9.78 32.23 -11.75
CA ALA A 173 9.93 32.65 -13.14
C ALA A 173 9.07 31.81 -14.11
N LEU A 174 8.97 30.50 -13.91
CA LEU A 174 8.10 29.64 -14.71
C LEU A 174 6.61 29.94 -14.46
N SER A 175 6.26 30.30 -13.23
CA SER A 175 4.89 30.59 -12.83
C SER A 175 4.29 31.76 -13.60
N SER A 176 5.04 32.85 -13.81
CA SER A 176 4.54 34.00 -14.61
C SER A 176 4.28 33.61 -16.08
N LEU A 177 5.13 32.76 -16.66
CA LEU A 177 4.91 32.24 -18.02
C LEU A 177 3.66 31.37 -18.10
N LEU A 178 3.42 30.54 -17.08
CA LEU A 178 2.22 29.69 -17.00
C LEU A 178 0.94 30.51 -16.83
N VAL A 179 0.98 31.61 -16.07
CA VAL A 179 -0.16 32.53 -15.96
C VAL A 179 -0.48 33.15 -17.31
N VAL A 180 0.53 33.67 -18.03
CA VAL A 180 0.34 34.22 -19.39
C VAL A 180 -0.18 33.15 -20.36
N PHE A 181 0.31 31.92 -20.26
CA PHE A 181 -0.16 30.80 -21.07
C PHE A 181 -1.63 30.47 -20.78
N ALA A 182 -2.01 30.40 -19.50
CA ALA A 182 -3.38 30.18 -19.08
C ALA A 182 -4.33 31.27 -19.61
N GLU A 183 -3.92 32.53 -19.55
CA GLU A 183 -4.70 33.65 -20.09
C GLU A 183 -4.85 33.60 -21.61
N ARG A 184 -3.79 33.19 -22.32
CA ARG A 184 -3.86 33.02 -23.77
C ARG A 184 -4.79 31.88 -24.17
N LEU A 185 -4.79 30.79 -23.40
CA LEU A 185 -5.73 29.68 -23.60
C LEU A 185 -7.18 30.07 -23.34
N SER A 186 -7.43 31.01 -22.43
CA SER A 186 -8.79 31.50 -22.14
C SER A 186 -9.31 32.56 -23.12
N ARG A 187 -8.54 32.93 -24.16
CA ARG A 187 -9.00 33.92 -25.15
C ARG A 187 -10.12 33.34 -26.01
N ASN A 188 -11.00 34.21 -26.52
CA ASN A 188 -12.11 33.87 -27.41
C ASN A 188 -13.13 32.90 -26.79
N ASP A 189 -13.55 33.16 -25.54
CA ASP A 189 -14.52 32.34 -24.78
C ASP A 189 -14.07 30.87 -24.55
N ALA A 190 -12.78 30.57 -24.72
CA ALA A 190 -12.24 29.26 -24.40
C ALA A 190 -12.09 29.06 -22.87
N PRO A 191 -12.20 27.81 -22.37
CA PRO A 191 -12.07 27.53 -20.94
C PRO A 191 -10.70 27.92 -20.40
N ALA A 192 -10.66 28.66 -19.29
CA ALA A 192 -9.42 28.97 -18.57
C ALA A 192 -8.92 27.73 -17.82
N PRO A 193 -7.63 27.35 -17.97
CA PRO A 193 -7.10 26.21 -17.24
C PRO A 193 -6.99 26.55 -15.75
N LEU A 194 -7.50 25.65 -14.92
CA LEU A 194 -7.44 25.75 -13.46
C LEU A 194 -6.17 25.13 -12.90
N SER A 195 -5.63 24.14 -13.58
CA SER A 195 -4.45 23.39 -13.15
C SER A 195 -3.60 23.01 -14.34
N ILE A 196 -2.29 22.97 -14.14
CA ILE A 196 -1.30 22.52 -15.11
C ILE A 196 -0.38 21.52 -14.41
N VAL A 197 -0.19 20.34 -14.98
CA VAL A 197 0.76 19.33 -14.48
C VAL A 197 1.89 19.20 -15.48
N MET A 198 3.11 19.42 -15.01
CA MET A 198 4.34 19.29 -15.80
C MET A 198 5.11 18.07 -15.30
N HIS A 199 5.60 17.26 -16.23
CA HIS A 199 6.38 16.07 -15.93
C HIS A 199 7.81 16.29 -16.43
N ASP A 200 8.78 15.94 -15.59
CA ASP A 200 10.20 15.95 -15.93
C ASP A 200 10.70 14.54 -16.26
N GLU A 201 11.81 14.45 -16.99
CA GLU A 201 12.48 13.20 -17.36
C GLU A 201 12.95 12.39 -16.15
N THR A 202 13.17 13.06 -15.01
CA THR A 202 13.56 12.44 -13.73
C THR A 202 12.37 11.88 -12.94
N ASN A 203 11.18 11.78 -13.54
CA ASN A 203 9.95 11.37 -12.88
C ASN A 203 9.53 12.32 -11.73
N THR A 204 9.83 13.60 -11.90
CA THR A 204 9.38 14.69 -11.03
C THR A 204 8.14 15.33 -11.65
N GLU A 205 7.12 15.57 -10.86
CA GLU A 205 5.90 16.24 -11.29
C GLU A 205 5.74 17.57 -10.56
N ALA A 206 5.49 18.63 -11.33
CA ALA A 206 5.12 19.93 -10.82
C ALA A 206 3.65 20.21 -11.14
N LEU A 207 2.83 20.34 -10.09
CA LEU A 207 1.44 20.75 -10.19
C LEU A 207 1.33 22.24 -9.88
N CYS A 208 0.81 22.99 -10.85
CA CYS A 208 0.51 24.40 -10.74
C CYS A 208 -1.00 24.59 -10.69
N ARG A 209 -1.53 25.13 -9.59
CA ARG A 209 -2.96 25.35 -9.37
C ARG A 209 -3.26 26.85 -9.34
N LEU A 210 -4.03 27.33 -10.33
CA LEU A 210 -4.45 28.74 -10.48
C LEU A 210 -5.70 29.04 -9.67
N PHE A 211 -5.66 30.03 -8.79
CA PHE A 211 -6.85 30.41 -8.02
C PHE A 211 -6.87 31.92 -7.77
N THR A 212 -8.01 32.41 -7.29
CA THR A 212 -8.22 33.83 -7.03
C THR A 212 -8.60 34.04 -5.57
N VAL A 213 -8.06 35.08 -4.96
CA VAL A 213 -8.44 35.57 -3.63
C VAL A 213 -8.77 37.06 -3.76
N GLY A 214 -10.05 37.41 -3.66
CA GLY A 214 -10.52 38.74 -4.06
C GLY A 214 -10.22 38.98 -5.55
N GLU A 215 -9.56 40.10 -5.84
CA GLU A 215 -9.12 40.47 -7.19
C GLU A 215 -7.72 39.93 -7.54
N GLN A 216 -7.02 39.28 -6.60
CA GLN A 216 -5.66 38.78 -6.83
C GLN A 216 -5.67 37.39 -7.43
N ARG A 217 -4.96 37.22 -8.54
CA ARG A 217 -4.66 35.92 -9.15
C ARG A 217 -3.39 35.34 -8.55
N LEU A 218 -3.47 34.10 -8.11
CA LEU A 218 -2.41 33.41 -7.41
C LEU A 218 -2.18 32.02 -8.02
N LEU A 219 -0.95 31.55 -7.87
CA LEU A 219 -0.54 30.21 -8.28
C LEU A 219 0.03 29.48 -7.07
N LEU A 220 -0.57 28.35 -6.71
CA LEU A 220 0.01 27.41 -5.76
C LEU A 220 0.73 26.33 -6.55
N VAL A 221 2.05 26.21 -6.36
CA VAL A 221 2.90 25.24 -7.04
C VAL A 221 3.37 24.21 -6.04
N ALA A 222 3.19 22.92 -6.35
CA ALA A 222 3.73 21.80 -5.59
C ALA A 222 4.57 20.90 -6.49
N VAL A 223 5.72 20.46 -6.00
CA VAL A 223 6.63 19.56 -6.71
C VAL A 223 6.75 18.25 -5.95
N ALA A 224 6.48 17.13 -6.62
CA ALA A 224 6.60 15.78 -6.07
C ALA A 224 7.60 14.95 -6.90
N MET A 225 8.28 14.01 -6.25
CA MET A 225 9.19 13.07 -6.91
C MET A 225 8.62 11.67 -6.84
N GLY A 226 8.47 11.00 -7.99
CA GLY A 226 8.04 9.60 -8.06
C GLY A 226 6.59 9.35 -7.64
N LEU A 227 5.77 10.40 -7.53
CA LEU A 227 4.38 10.34 -7.10
C LEU A 227 3.50 11.04 -8.14
N PRO A 228 2.56 10.33 -8.79
CA PRO A 228 1.70 10.95 -9.79
C PRO A 228 0.70 11.90 -9.14
N LEU A 229 0.66 13.13 -9.62
CA LEU A 229 -0.20 14.21 -9.15
C LEU A 229 -1.40 14.38 -10.05
N THR A 230 -2.58 14.33 -9.45
CA THR A 230 -3.81 14.68 -10.16
C THR A 230 -3.98 16.20 -10.24
N PRO A 231 -4.62 16.75 -11.30
CA PRO A 231 -4.87 18.19 -11.43
C PRO A 231 -5.62 18.83 -10.25
N THR A 232 -6.38 18.04 -9.48
CA THR A 232 -7.18 18.47 -8.33
C THR A 232 -6.50 18.22 -6.99
N ALA A 233 -5.24 17.74 -6.97
CA ALA A 233 -4.58 17.25 -5.75
C ALA A 233 -4.46 18.34 -4.66
N LEU A 234 -4.39 19.62 -5.05
CA LEU A 234 -4.27 20.75 -4.13
C LEU A 234 -5.61 21.39 -3.76
N ASP A 235 -6.73 20.98 -4.35
CA ASP A 235 -8.03 21.66 -4.19
C ASP A 235 -8.49 21.72 -2.73
N ALA A 236 -8.23 20.66 -1.96
CA ALA A 236 -8.58 20.59 -0.54
C ALA A 236 -7.79 21.57 0.33
N ALA A 237 -6.61 22.02 -0.12
CA ALA A 237 -5.78 22.99 0.58
C ALA A 237 -6.17 24.44 0.27
N LEU A 238 -6.74 24.70 -0.91
CA LEU A 238 -7.03 26.07 -1.38
C LEU A 238 -7.90 26.88 -0.42
N PRO A 239 -9.01 26.37 0.16
CA PRO A 239 -9.84 27.16 1.07
C PRO A 239 -9.06 27.71 2.27
N LYS A 240 -8.09 26.95 2.78
CA LYS A 240 -7.27 27.33 3.94
C LYS A 240 -6.24 28.39 3.56
N VAL A 241 -5.61 28.23 2.39
CA VAL A 241 -4.68 29.24 1.85
C VAL A 241 -5.44 30.55 1.62
N SER A 242 -6.61 30.48 0.97
CA SER A 242 -7.45 31.65 0.71
C SER A 242 -7.93 32.33 1.99
N SER A 243 -8.28 31.59 3.04
CA SER A 243 -8.71 32.21 4.31
C SER A 243 -7.61 33.02 4.99
N ILE A 244 -6.35 32.57 4.92
CA ILE A 244 -5.21 33.31 5.47
C ILE A 244 -4.95 34.58 4.66
N LEU A 245 -5.08 34.51 3.33
CA LEU A 245 -4.82 35.64 2.43
C LEU A 245 -5.95 36.67 2.37
N ALA A 246 -7.17 36.27 2.73
CA ALA A 246 -8.34 37.14 2.78
C ALA A 246 -8.43 37.98 4.09
N THR A 247 -7.48 37.79 5.01
CA THR A 247 -7.38 38.51 6.29
C THR A 247 -6.46 39.71 6.17
#